data_AF-A0A2C2V2N8-F1
#
_entry.id   AF-A0A2C2V2N8-F1
#
_cell.length_a   1.000
_cell.length_b   1.000
_cell.length_c   1.000
_cell.angle_alpha   90.00
_cell.angle_beta   90.00
_cell.angle_gamma   90.00
#
_symmetry.space_group_name_H-M   'P 1'
#
loop_
_entity.id
_entity.type
_entity.pdbx_description
1 polymer ?
#
loop_
_entity_poly.entity_id
_entity_poly.type
_entity_poly.pdbx_seq_one_letter_code
_entity_poly.pdbx_strand_id
1 'polypeptide(L)'
;MKNNIEEKFVEQSKIYMKRSFSLKQALLVIDAQQELIDGSEKENPVLNKDALLININLVIEKALALGIEIIFIRDSDVAEGKGIGFESSSNLSEPINSISMYLLHPHIN
;
A
#
# COMPACT_ATOMS: atom_id res chain seq x y z
N MET A 1 6.94 -54.51 -3.70
CA MET A 1 6.64 -53.42 -4.66
C MET A 1 5.72 -52.45 -3.95
N LYS A 2 6.24 -51.32 -3.43
CA LYS A 2 5.37 -50.29 -2.85
C LYS A 2 4.57 -49.68 -4.00
N ASN A 3 3.26 -49.56 -3.81
CA ASN A 3 2.29 -49.32 -4.86
C ASN A 3 2.53 -47.97 -5.53
N ASN A 4 2.76 -47.99 -6.84
CA ASN A 4 2.98 -46.85 -7.76
C ASN A 4 1.89 -45.75 -7.67
N ILE A 5 0.76 -46.06 -7.02
CA ILE A 5 -0.39 -45.19 -6.81
C ILE A 5 -0.16 -44.28 -5.59
N GLU A 6 0.41 -44.81 -4.49
CA GLU A 6 0.68 -44.01 -3.30
C GLU A 6 1.78 -42.97 -3.56
N GLU A 7 2.82 -43.35 -4.31
CA GLU A 7 3.86 -42.41 -4.73
C GLU A 7 3.30 -41.30 -5.61
N LYS A 8 2.45 -41.62 -6.60
CA LYS A 8 1.78 -40.62 -7.43
C LYS A 8 0.86 -39.70 -6.61
N PHE A 9 0.17 -40.23 -5.60
CA PHE A 9 -0.71 -39.43 -4.75
C PHE A 9 0.09 -38.47 -3.85
N VAL A 10 1.20 -38.94 -3.29
CA VAL A 10 2.12 -38.11 -2.49
C VAL A 10 2.78 -37.04 -3.37
N GLU A 11 3.21 -37.38 -4.59
CA GLU A 11 3.77 -36.45 -5.57
C GLU A 11 2.76 -35.35 -5.93
N GLN A 12 1.51 -35.74 -6.27
CA GLN A 12 0.42 -34.81 -6.56
C GLN A 12 0.08 -33.92 -5.37
N SER A 13 0.05 -34.47 -4.15
CA SER A 13 -0.22 -33.70 -2.93
C SER A 13 0.89 -32.69 -2.63
N LYS A 14 2.16 -33.06 -2.85
CA LYS A 14 3.29 -32.13 -2.78
C LYS A 14 3.18 -31.04 -3.84
N ILE A 15 2.79 -31.37 -5.07
CA ILE A 15 2.56 -30.39 -6.14
C ILE A 15 1.41 -29.45 -5.77
N TYR A 16 0.33 -29.96 -5.20
CA TYR A 16 -0.83 -29.17 -4.79
C TYR A 16 -0.49 -28.22 -3.63
N MET A 17 0.23 -28.71 -2.61
CA MET A 17 0.76 -27.88 -1.52
C MET A 17 1.78 -26.86 -2.01
N LYS A 18 2.63 -27.21 -2.99
CA LYS A 18 3.60 -26.31 -3.61
C LYS A 18 2.95 -25.28 -4.55
N ARG A 19 1.73 -25.58 -5.03
CA ARG A 19 0.83 -24.66 -5.78
C ARG A 19 -0.09 -23.87 -4.86
N SER A 20 0.18 -23.81 -3.55
CA SER A 20 -0.27 -22.66 -2.76
C SER A 20 0.39 -21.42 -3.36
N PHE A 21 -0.26 -20.82 -4.36
CA PHE A 21 0.18 -19.57 -4.96
C PHE A 21 0.29 -18.59 -3.80
N SER A 22 1.53 -18.20 -3.47
CA SER A 22 1.77 -17.01 -2.66
C SER A 22 1.10 -15.88 -3.42
N LEU A 23 -0.07 -15.46 -2.93
CA LEU A 23 -0.74 -14.27 -3.41
C LEU A 23 0.25 -13.13 -3.19
N LYS A 24 0.91 -12.71 -4.28
CA LYS A 24 1.80 -11.56 -4.26
C LYS A 24 0.90 -10.34 -4.24
N GLN A 25 0.80 -9.72 -3.08
CA GLN A 25 0.02 -8.52 -2.85
C GLN A 25 0.98 -7.38 -2.50
N ALA A 26 0.56 -6.17 -2.81
CA ALA A 26 1.14 -4.93 -2.33
C ALA A 26 0.00 -4.01 -1.89
N LEU A 27 0.23 -3.24 -0.84
CA LEU A 27 -0.64 -2.16 -0.42
C LEU A 27 -0.18 -0.88 -1.11
N LEU A 28 -1.06 -0.27 -1.90
CA LEU A 28 -0.84 1.07 -2.45
C LEU A 28 -1.62 2.09 -1.61
N VAL A 29 -0.93 3.09 -1.09
CA VAL A 29 -1.51 4.26 -0.42
C VAL A 29 -1.29 5.46 -1.34
N ILE A 30 -2.36 6.00 -1.91
CA ILE A 30 -2.28 7.02 -2.97
C ILE A 30 -2.77 8.36 -2.41
N ASP A 31 -2.01 9.42 -2.68
CA ASP A 31 -2.39 10.83 -2.43
C ASP A 31 -2.84 11.10 -0.99
N ALA A 32 -2.32 10.31 -0.03
CA ALA A 32 -2.62 10.46 1.39
C ALA A 32 -1.74 11.56 2.04
N GLN A 33 -1.57 12.66 1.32
CA GLN A 33 -0.76 13.82 1.69
C GLN A 33 -1.58 14.78 2.56
N GLN A 34 -0.92 15.49 3.47
CA GLN A 34 -1.61 16.30 4.49
C GLN A 34 -2.52 17.36 3.88
N GLU A 35 -2.07 18.04 2.82
CA GLU A 35 -2.85 19.12 2.18
C GLU A 35 -4.15 18.59 1.56
N LEU A 36 -4.10 17.40 0.94
CA LEU A 36 -5.29 16.78 0.36
C LEU A 36 -6.26 16.29 1.43
N ILE A 37 -5.75 15.78 2.55
CA ILE A 37 -6.58 15.25 3.64
C ILE A 37 -7.23 16.38 4.45
N ASP A 38 -6.44 17.38 4.86
CA ASP A 38 -6.91 18.49 5.69
C ASP A 38 -7.51 19.66 4.90
N GLY A 39 -7.32 19.68 3.59
CA GLY A 39 -7.65 20.81 2.74
C GLY A 39 -6.63 21.94 2.86
N SER A 40 -6.73 22.88 1.92
CA SER A 40 -5.97 24.13 1.88
C SER A 40 -6.85 25.27 1.40
N GLU A 41 -6.24 26.40 1.05
CA GLU A 41 -6.96 27.47 0.36
C GLU A 41 -7.39 27.07 -1.07
N LYS A 42 -6.71 26.08 -1.67
CA LYS A 42 -6.95 25.59 -3.04
C LYS A 42 -7.75 24.29 -3.06
N GLU A 43 -7.58 23.44 -2.06
CA GLU A 43 -8.19 22.11 -2.00
C GLU A 43 -9.21 21.97 -0.87
N ASN A 44 -10.31 21.28 -1.13
CA ASN A 44 -11.28 20.99 -0.08
C ASN A 44 -10.80 19.81 0.78
N PRO A 45 -11.04 19.84 2.11
CA PRO A 45 -10.73 18.72 2.98
C PRO A 45 -11.49 17.46 2.59
N VAL A 46 -10.90 16.30 2.86
CA VAL A 46 -11.59 15.02 2.74
C VAL A 46 -12.71 14.91 3.78
N LEU A 47 -13.91 14.54 3.32
CA LEU A 47 -15.03 14.23 4.20
C LEU A 47 -14.72 13.01 5.07
N ASN A 48 -15.02 13.08 6.37
CA ASN A 48 -14.76 12.01 7.34
C ASN A 48 -13.28 11.58 7.41
N LYS A 49 -12.35 12.54 7.30
CA LYS A 49 -10.90 12.30 7.33
C LYS A 49 -10.42 11.41 8.48
N ASP A 50 -11.00 11.52 9.67
CA ASP A 50 -10.61 10.69 10.81
C ASP A 50 -10.87 9.20 10.55
N ALA A 51 -12.04 8.86 10.01
CA ALA A 51 -12.39 7.49 9.67
C ALA A 51 -11.54 6.95 8.51
N LEU A 52 -11.20 7.80 7.53
CA LEU A 52 -10.27 7.45 6.45
C LEU A 52 -8.90 7.09 7.02
N LEU A 53 -8.32 7.97 7.85
CA LEU A 53 -7.00 7.79 8.45
C LEU A 53 -6.93 6.52 9.32
N ILE A 54 -7.96 6.27 10.13
CA ILE A 54 -8.09 5.03 10.92
C ILE A 54 -8.06 3.80 10.02
N ASN A 55 -8.81 3.82 8.92
CA ASN A 55 -8.88 2.68 8.00
C ASN A 55 -7.57 2.46 7.24
N ILE A 56 -6.88 3.53 6.82
CA ILE A 56 -5.57 3.41 6.17
C ILE A 56 -4.57 2.79 7.15
N ASN A 57 -4.48 3.30 8.39
CA ASN A 57 -3.60 2.74 9.41
C ASN A 57 -3.90 1.26 9.69
N LEU A 58 -5.17 0.89 9.80
CA LEU A 58 -5.57 -0.51 10.01
C LEU A 58 -5.09 -1.43 8.87
N VAL A 59 -5.11 -0.96 7.62
CA VAL A 59 -4.67 -1.76 6.47
C VAL A 59 -3.14 -1.79 6.39
N ILE A 60 -2.45 -0.69 6.74
CA ILE A 60 -0.98 -0.65 6.88
C ILE A 60 -0.53 -1.69 7.92
N GLU A 61 -1.15 -1.71 9.10
CA GLU A 61 -0.82 -2.68 10.16
C GLU A 61 -1.00 -4.12 9.69
N LYS A 62 -2.09 -4.41 8.97
CA LYS A 62 -2.33 -5.74 8.39
C LYS A 62 -1.29 -6.10 7.34
N ALA A 63 -0.91 -5.16 6.48
CA ALA A 63 0.11 -5.38 5.45
C ALA A 63 1.47 -5.68 6.09
N LEU A 64 1.87 -4.92 7.11
CA LEU A 64 3.08 -5.17 7.90
C LEU A 64 3.06 -6.56 8.55
N ALA A 65 1.96 -6.94 9.19
CA ALA A 65 1.82 -8.24 9.85
C ALA A 65 1.92 -9.43 8.88
N LEU A 66 1.55 -9.22 7.61
CA LEU A 66 1.59 -10.24 6.55
C LEU A 66 2.88 -10.18 5.70
N GLY A 67 3.78 -9.24 5.98
CA GLY A 67 4.98 -9.03 5.15
C GLY A 67 4.67 -8.59 3.72
N ILE A 68 3.54 -7.90 3.53
CA ILE A 68 3.10 -7.34 2.26
C ILE A 68 3.86 -6.03 2.01
N GLU A 69 4.31 -5.83 0.77
CA GLU A 69 4.99 -4.59 0.36
C GLU A 69 4.04 -3.39 0.46
N ILE A 70 4.52 -2.26 0.97
CA ILE A 70 3.71 -1.05 1.14
C ILE A 70 4.35 0.06 0.31
N ILE A 71 3.55 0.62 -0.60
CA ILE A 71 3.97 1.63 -1.56
C ILE A 71 3.11 2.88 -1.37
N PHE A 72 3.74 3.99 -1.02
CA PHE A 72 3.11 5.31 -1.01
C PHE A 72 3.29 5.95 -2.38
N ILE A 73 2.18 6.37 -2.98
CA ILE A 73 2.15 7.10 -4.24
C ILE A 73 1.75 8.53 -3.92
N ARG A 74 2.59 9.48 -4.34
CA ARG A 74 2.46 10.91 -4.01
C ARG A 74 2.42 11.74 -5.28
N ASP A 75 1.53 12.71 -5.35
CA ASP A 75 1.55 13.72 -6.39
C ASP A 75 2.60 14.80 -6.05
N SER A 76 3.53 15.03 -6.99
CA SER A 76 4.60 16.04 -6.85
C SER A 76 4.11 17.47 -6.79
N ASP A 77 2.89 17.75 -7.25
CA ASP A 77 2.38 19.11 -7.37
C ASP A 77 1.57 19.55 -6.13
N VAL A 78 1.22 18.61 -5.26
CA VAL A 78 0.61 18.88 -3.95
C VAL A 78 1.57 19.69 -3.09
N ALA A 79 1.10 20.80 -2.53
CA ALA A 79 1.91 21.76 -1.77
C ALA A 79 3.20 22.21 -2.51
N GLU A 80 3.17 22.26 -3.85
CA GLU A 80 4.34 22.57 -4.68
C GLU A 80 5.53 21.61 -4.45
N GLY A 81 5.21 20.36 -4.06
CA GLY A 81 6.17 19.27 -3.88
C GLY A 81 7.00 19.35 -2.61
N LYS A 82 6.64 20.20 -1.65
CA LYS A 82 7.47 20.48 -0.46
C LYS A 82 6.64 20.79 0.80
N GLY A 83 7.28 20.59 1.95
CA GLY A 83 6.76 21.03 3.24
C GLY A 83 5.62 20.16 3.77
N ILE A 84 5.01 20.59 4.89
CA ILE A 84 4.07 19.77 5.66
C ILE A 84 2.83 19.33 4.87
N GLY A 85 2.42 20.11 3.86
CA GLY A 85 1.28 19.78 2.99
C GLY A 85 1.57 18.64 2.02
N PHE A 86 2.82 18.50 1.59
CA PHE A 86 3.29 17.50 0.64
C PHE A 86 3.58 16.14 1.31
N GLU A 87 4.00 16.16 2.57
CA GLU A 87 4.28 14.94 3.34
C GLU A 87 3.00 14.11 3.54
N SER A 88 3.16 12.84 3.90
CA SER A 88 2.04 12.03 4.39
C SER A 88 1.37 12.74 5.56
N SER A 89 0.06 12.59 5.67
CA SER A 89 -0.65 13.11 6.84
C SER A 89 0.03 12.62 8.12
N SER A 90 0.29 13.53 9.05
CA SER A 90 0.94 13.25 10.35
C SER A 90 0.22 12.20 11.19
N ASN A 91 -1.05 11.92 10.86
CA ASN A 91 -1.88 10.89 11.47
C ASN A 91 -1.73 9.50 10.82
N LEU A 92 -0.90 9.36 9.78
CA LEU A 92 -0.57 8.08 9.15
C LEU A 92 0.71 7.47 9.74
N SER A 93 0.66 6.19 10.03
CA SER A 93 1.81 5.41 10.51
C SER A 93 2.63 4.90 9.33
N GLU A 94 3.31 5.80 8.61
CA GLU A 94 4.17 5.43 7.49
C GLU A 94 5.39 4.61 7.97
N PRO A 95 5.56 3.35 7.49
CA PRO A 95 6.69 2.52 7.91
C PRO A 95 8.00 2.98 7.26
N ILE A 96 9.11 2.88 8.01
CA ILE A 96 10.46 3.25 7.54
C ILE A 96 10.89 2.44 6.29
N ASN A 97 10.38 1.22 6.14
CA ASN A 97 10.70 0.32 5.03
C ASN A 97 9.69 0.39 3.87
N SER A 98 8.79 1.38 3.87
CA SER A 98 7.88 1.58 2.74
C SER A 98 8.61 2.19 1.54
N ILE A 99 8.07 1.95 0.34
CA ILE A 99 8.56 2.53 -0.90
C ILE A 99 7.74 3.79 -1.18
N SER A 100 8.40 4.94 -1.36
CA SER A 100 7.75 6.16 -1.86
C SER A 100 7.96 6.33 -3.37
N MET A 101 6.87 6.49 -4.11
CA MET A 101 6.84 6.77 -5.55
C MET A 101 6.18 8.13 -5.79
N TYR A 102 6.86 9.00 -6.53
CA TYR A 102 6.36 10.34 -6.88
C TYR A 102 5.80 10.33 -8.30
N LEU A 103 4.53 10.69 -8.45
CA LEU A 103 3.90 10.97 -9.72
C LEU A 103 4.30 12.39 -10.13
N LEU A 104 5.14 12.48 -11.16
CA LEU A 104 5.49 13.74 -11.77
C LEU A 104 4.36 14.17 -12.70
N HIS A 105 3.79 15.33 -12.48
CA HIS A 105 2.96 15.97 -13.48
C HIS A 105 3.85 16.44 -14.65
N PRO A 106 3.59 15.97 -15.89
CA PRO A 106 4.27 16.55 -17.03
C PRO A 106 3.84 18.02 -17.13
N HIS A 107 4.80 18.95 -16.98
CA HIS A 107 4.58 20.35 -17.31
C HIS A 107 4.18 20.45 -18.79
N ILE A 108 2.88 20.50 -19.06
CA ILE A 108 2.38 20.87 -20.38
C ILE A 108 2.51 22.39 -20.46
N ASN A 109 3.64 22.82 -21.02
CA ASN A 109 3.89 24.23 -21.38
C ASN A 109 2.85 24.75 -22.38
#